data_AF-A0A914T0B4-F1
#
_entry.id   AF-A0A914T0B4-F1
#
_cell.length_a   1.000
_cell.length_b   1.000
_cell.length_c   1.000
_cell.angle_alpha   90.00
_cell.angle_beta   90.00
_cell.angle_gamma   90.00
#
_symmetry.space_group_name_H-M   'P 1'
#
loop_
_entity.id
_entity.type
_entity.pdbx_description
1 polymer ?
#
loop_
_entity_poly.entity_id
_entity_poly.type
_entity_poly.pdbx_seq_one_letter_code
_entity_poly.pdbx_strand_id
1 'polypeptide(L)'
;MTICELLEGYDPAVRPFGQNPLMEKRGPVTIHTSLHIRSIGAVSEKNMEYVAQFRFQQEWFDERLRFTHHSEFRNFDFINVARDQKLWIPVWFFNIFNLSTIFEKRS
;
A
#
# COMPACT_ATOMS: atom_id res chain seq x y z
N MET A 1 7.94 21.94 0.37
CA MET A 1 7.89 20.81 -0.55
C MET A 1 6.45 20.35 -0.68
N THR A 2 5.88 20.43 -1.87
CA THR A 2 4.56 19.88 -2.19
C THR A 2 4.70 18.44 -2.70
N ILE A 3 3.62 17.67 -2.69
CA ILE A 3 3.63 16.31 -3.24
C ILE A 3 3.86 16.29 -4.76
N CYS A 4 3.45 17.33 -5.48
CA CYS A 4 3.72 17.43 -6.92
C CYS A 4 5.23 17.57 -7.22
N GLU A 5 5.95 18.34 -6.41
CA GLU A 5 7.41 18.47 -6.48
C GLU A 5 8.10 17.14 -6.15
N LEU A 6 7.59 16.38 -5.18
CA LEU A 6 8.14 15.07 -4.80
C LEU A 6 7.97 14.02 -5.92
N LEU A 7 6.91 14.13 -6.71
CA LEU A 7 6.58 13.17 -7.78
C LEU A 7 7.15 13.57 -9.14
N GLU A 8 7.91 14.66 -9.23
CA GLU A 8 8.53 15.08 -10.47
C GLU A 8 9.57 14.03 -10.94
N GLY A 9 9.37 13.44 -12.11
CA GLY A 9 10.22 12.36 -12.63
C GLY A 9 9.99 11.00 -11.97
N TYR A 10 8.99 10.84 -11.09
CA TYR A 10 8.64 9.55 -10.51
C TYR A 10 7.88 8.68 -11.52
N ASP A 11 8.40 7.50 -11.83
CA ASP A 11 7.71 6.50 -12.64
C ASP A 11 7.01 5.44 -11.75
N PRO A 12 5.67 5.43 -11.70
CA PRO A 12 4.91 4.46 -10.91
C PRO A 12 4.93 3.04 -11.49
N ALA A 13 5.30 2.85 -12.75
CA ALA A 13 5.43 1.52 -13.34
C ALA A 13 6.70 0.79 -12.86
N VAL A 14 7.71 1.54 -12.41
CA VAL A 14 8.97 1.00 -11.95
C VAL A 14 8.89 0.61 -10.47
N ARG A 15 9.23 -0.64 -10.18
CA ARG A 15 9.30 -1.19 -8.84
C ARG A 15 10.42 -0.53 -8.02
N PRO A 16 10.19 -0.19 -6.73
CA PRO A 16 11.24 0.34 -5.87
C PRO A 16 12.31 -0.70 -5.56
N PHE A 17 13.46 -0.20 -5.14
CA PHE A 17 14.60 -1.05 -4.78
C PHE A 17 14.31 -1.85 -3.50
N GLY A 18 14.86 -3.06 -3.44
CA GLY A 18 14.79 -3.87 -2.23
C GLY A 18 15.65 -3.30 -1.12
N GLN A 19 15.20 -3.47 0.13
CA GLN A 19 15.88 -2.97 1.32
C GLN A 19 17.08 -3.83 1.77
N ASN A 20 17.32 -4.99 1.15
CA ASN A 20 18.38 -5.88 1.59
C ASN A 20 19.77 -5.29 1.26
N PRO A 21 20.58 -4.89 2.27
CA PRO A 21 21.88 -4.26 2.05
C PRO A 21 22.90 -5.20 1.39
N LEU A 22 22.72 -6.51 1.50
CA LEU A 22 23.60 -7.52 0.89
C LEU A 22 23.34 -7.72 -0.61
N MET A 23 22.22 -7.23 -1.13
CA MET A 23 21.80 -7.47 -2.53
C MET A 23 21.81 -6.21 -3.40
N GLU A 24 22.50 -5.14 -2.97
CA GLU A 24 22.73 -3.91 -3.75
C GLU A 24 21.53 -3.50 -4.62
N LYS A 25 20.38 -3.23 -4.00
CA LYS A 25 19.13 -2.79 -4.67
C LYS A 25 18.43 -3.83 -5.56
N ARG A 26 18.99 -5.02 -5.76
CA ARG A 26 18.39 -6.15 -6.51
C ARG A 26 17.50 -7.06 -5.66
N GLY A 27 17.45 -6.81 -4.35
CA GLY A 27 16.62 -7.59 -3.42
C GLY A 27 15.11 -7.43 -3.67
N PRO A 28 14.28 -8.30 -3.07
CA PRO A 28 12.81 -8.16 -3.08
C PRO A 28 12.37 -6.88 -2.34
N VAL A 29 11.19 -6.37 -2.68
CA VAL A 29 10.51 -5.32 -1.89
C VAL A 29 9.76 -6.06 -0.79
N THR A 30 10.09 -5.74 0.46
CA THR A 30 9.38 -6.28 1.61
C THR A 30 8.04 -5.57 1.73
N ILE A 31 6.95 -6.35 1.75
CA ILE A 31 5.60 -5.83 1.93
C ILE A 31 5.08 -6.36 3.27
N HIS A 32 4.93 -5.46 4.23
CA HIS A 32 4.26 -5.76 5.48
C HIS A 32 2.76 -5.69 5.27
N THR A 33 2.06 -6.75 5.67
CA THR A 33 0.64 -6.89 5.40
C THR A 33 -0.09 -7.10 6.71
N SER A 34 -1.18 -6.38 6.92
CA SER A 34 -2.06 -6.53 8.08
C SER A 34 -3.49 -6.78 7.61
N LEU A 35 -4.13 -7.77 8.24
CA LEU A 35 -5.51 -8.15 7.97
C LEU A 35 -6.30 -8.06 9.26
N HIS A 36 -7.29 -7.17 9.28
CA HIS A 36 -8.17 -7.00 10.42
C HIS A 36 -9.60 -7.42 10.05
N ILE A 37 -10.03 -8.56 10.58
CA ILE A 37 -11.37 -9.10 10.34
C ILE A 37 -12.36 -8.31 11.20
N ARG A 38 -13.37 -7.72 10.55
CA ARG A 38 -14.46 -7.01 11.21
C ARG A 38 -15.61 -7.94 11.54
N SER A 39 -15.97 -8.83 10.62
CA SER A 39 -17.02 -9.81 10.84
C SER A 39 -16.89 -10.99 9.88
N ILE A 40 -17.43 -12.12 10.31
CA ILE A 40 -17.63 -13.32 9.49
C ILE A 40 -19.10 -13.70 9.67
N GLY A 41 -19.81 -13.96 8.57
CA GLY A 41 -21.23 -14.29 8.58
C GLY A 41 -21.68 -15.01 7.31
N ALA A 42 -22.99 -15.27 7.23
CA ALA A 42 -23.62 -15.99 6.12
C ALA A 42 -22.88 -17.28 5.75
N VAL A 43 -22.58 -18.10 6.78
CA VAL A 43 -21.88 -19.38 6.61
C VAL A 43 -22.86 -20.40 6.06
N SER A 44 -22.53 -20.97 4.90
CA SER A 44 -23.29 -22.04 4.25
C SER A 44 -22.44 -23.30 4.21
N GLU A 45 -22.73 -24.26 5.09
CA GLU A 45 -22.04 -25.55 5.11
C GLU A 45 -22.32 -26.37 3.85
N LYS A 46 -23.52 -26.24 3.27
CA LYS A 46 -23.92 -26.93 2.05
C LYS A 46 -23.07 -26.50 0.83
N ASN A 47 -22.79 -25.20 0.73
CA ASN A 47 -22.06 -24.64 -0.42
C ASN A 47 -20.57 -24.43 -0.11
N MET A 48 -20.14 -24.62 1.14
CA MET A 48 -18.78 -24.33 1.62
C MET A 48 -18.38 -22.86 1.42
N GLU A 49 -19.32 -21.95 1.70
CA GLU A 49 -19.15 -20.50 1.48
C GLU A 49 -19.36 -19.71 2.76
N TYR A 50 -18.65 -18.59 2.88
CA TYR A 50 -18.86 -17.61 3.95
C TYR A 50 -18.59 -16.21 3.43
N VAL A 51 -19.21 -15.22 4.07
CA VAL A 51 -18.97 -13.80 3.81
C VAL A 51 -18.13 -13.23 4.94
N ALA A 52 -16.96 -12.69 4.61
CA ALA A 52 -16.10 -12.01 5.56
C ALA A 52 -15.95 -10.53 5.20
N GLN A 53 -16.09 -9.66 6.20
CA GLN A 53 -15.75 -8.25 6.10
C GLN A 53 -14.43 -8.02 6.80
N PHE A 54 -13.46 -7.45 6.10
CA PHE A 54 -12.14 -7.17 6.66
C PHE A 54 -11.61 -5.81 6.21
N ARG A 55 -10.55 -5.36 6.89
CA ARG A 55 -9.68 -4.28 6.45
C ARG A 55 -8.34 -4.91 6.10
N PHE A 56 -7.87 -4.61 4.91
CA PHE A 56 -6.56 -5.03 4.42
C PHE A 56 -5.66 -3.81 4.35
N GLN A 57 -4.48 -3.91 4.94
CA GLN A 57 -3.48 -2.84 4.98
C GLN A 57 -2.15 -3.40 4.50
N GLN A 58 -1.45 -2.60 3.72
CA GLN A 58 -0.11 -2.90 3.22
C GLN A 58 0.80 -1.73 3.49
N GLU A 59 2.03 -2.05 3.83
CA GLU A 59 3.10 -1.11 4.07
C GLU A 59 4.33 -1.61 3.32
N TRP A 60 4.95 -0.71 2.56
CA TRP A 60 6.20 -0.95 1.86
C TRP A 60 7.03 0.32 1.90
N PHE A 61 8.32 0.17 1.67
CA PHE A 61 9.25 1.28 1.63
C PHE A 61 9.63 1.60 0.19
N ASP A 62 9.55 2.89 -0.17
CA ASP A 62 10.01 3.42 -1.46
C ASP A 62 10.96 4.59 -1.20
N GLU A 63 12.26 4.37 -1.39
CA GLU A 63 13.31 5.38 -1.18
C GLU A 63 13.12 6.63 -2.05
N ARG A 64 12.46 6.49 -3.21
CA ARG A 64 12.23 7.60 -4.15
C ARG A 64 11.26 8.63 -3.61
N LEU A 65 10.41 8.24 -2.66
CA LEU A 65 9.42 9.11 -2.01
C LEU A 65 9.95 9.76 -0.73
N ARG A 66 11.26 9.63 -0.45
CA ARG A 66 11.86 10.24 0.73
C ARG A 66 11.90 11.77 0.55
N PHE A 67 11.16 12.48 1.40
CA PHE A 67 11.21 13.93 1.48
C PHE A 67 12.02 14.35 2.71
N THR A 68 12.77 15.44 2.59
CA THR A 68 13.53 16.01 3.71
C THR A 68 12.71 17.11 4.37
N HIS A 69 12.76 17.15 5.70
CA HIS A 69 12.21 18.23 6.50
C HIS A 69 12.89 19.55 6.10
N HIS A 70 12.17 20.42 5.40
CA HIS A 70 12.66 21.74 5.01
C HIS A 70 11.80 22.81 5.67
N SER A 71 11.78 22.86 7.01
CA SER A 71 11.56 24.07 7.81
C SER A 71 11.46 23.74 9.29
N GLU A 72 11.96 24.62 10.17
CA GLU A 72 11.75 24.56 11.63
C GLU A 72 10.27 24.78 12.06
N PHE A 73 9.37 25.04 11.09
CA PHE A 73 8.00 25.48 11.34
C PHE A 73 6.91 24.50 10.88
N ARG A 74 7.27 23.38 10.22
CA ARG A 74 6.31 22.35 9.81
C ARG A 74 6.89 20.95 9.96
N ASN A 75 6.49 20.29 11.04
CA ASN A 75 6.79 18.90 11.26
C ASN A 75 5.71 18.01 10.65
N PHE A 76 5.97 17.48 9.45
CA PHE A 76 5.14 16.43 8.85
C PHE A 76 5.91 15.11 8.85
N ASP A 77 5.40 14.14 9.59
CA ASP A 77 5.90 12.76 9.57
C ASP A 77 5.34 11.97 8.38
N PHE A 78 4.21 12.42 7.83
CA PHE A 78 3.50 11.74 6.75
C PHE A 78 2.92 12.75 5.75
N ILE A 79 2.89 12.35 4.47
CA ILE A 79 2.22 13.09 3.41
C ILE A 79 1.08 12.23 2.87
N ASN A 80 -0.12 12.80 2.84
CA ASN A 80 -1.28 12.13 2.24
C ASN A 80 -1.23 12.25 0.72
N VAL A 81 -1.32 11.10 0.06
CA VAL A 81 -1.31 10.99 -1.40
C VAL A 81 -2.77 10.99 -1.88
N ALA A 82 -3.12 11.96 -2.71
CA ALA A 82 -4.45 12.07 -3.30
C ALA A 82 -4.71 10.97 -4.34
N ARG A 83 -5.96 10.74 -4.73
CA ARG A 83 -6.34 9.61 -5.61
C ARG A 83 -5.85 9.77 -7.05
N ASP A 84 -5.65 10.99 -7.49
CA ASP A 84 -5.15 11.36 -8.82
C ASP A 84 -3.63 11.13 -8.96
N GLN A 85 -2.92 11.05 -7.84
CA GLN A 85 -1.49 10.79 -7.80
C GLN A 85 -1.20 9.30 -7.91
N LYS A 86 -0.37 8.93 -8.89
CA LYS A 86 0.00 7.54 -9.17
C LYS A 86 1.31 7.21 -8.47
N LEU A 87 1.28 6.18 -7.65
CA LEU A 87 2.45 5.58 -7.01
C LEU A 87 2.63 4.15 -7.49
N TRP A 88 3.85 3.63 -7.37
CA TRP A 88 4.03 2.19 -7.43
C TRP A 88 3.30 1.56 -6.24
N ILE A 89 2.40 0.63 -6.52
CA ILE A 89 1.62 -0.10 -5.53
C ILE A 89 1.83 -1.59 -5.84
N PRO A 90 2.16 -2.42 -4.84
CA PRO A 90 2.29 -3.85 -5.08
C PRO A 90 0.97 -4.43 -5.57
N VAL A 91 1.01 -5.22 -6.64
CA VAL A 91 -0.17 -5.95 -7.11
C VAL A 91 -0.43 -7.09 -6.13
N TRP A 92 -1.65 -7.18 -5.62
CA TRP A 92 -2.11 -8.30 -4.81
C TRP A 92 -3.47 -8.76 -5.30
N PHE A 93 -3.72 -10.05 -5.14
CA PHE A 93 -4.98 -10.66 -5.52
C PHE A 93 -5.33 -11.76 -4.52
N PHE A 94 -6.62 -11.91 -4.23
CA PHE A 94 -7.11 -13.04 -3.49
C PHE A 94 -7.67 -14.09 -4.45
N ASN A 95 -7.01 -15.24 -4.54
CA ASN A 95 -7.39 -16.35 -5.42
C ASN A 95 -8.74 -17.01 -5.12
N ILE A 96 -9.31 -16.74 -3.94
CA ILE A 96 -10.33 -17.60 -3.33
C ILE A 96 -11.68 -16.86 -3.16
N PHE A 97 -11.73 -15.56 -3.48
CA PHE A 97 -12.92 -14.74 -3.23
C PHE A 97 -13.56 -14.25 -4.54
N ASN A 98 -14.87 -14.41 -4.66
CA ASN A 98 -15.68 -13.68 -5.62
C ASN A 98 -15.91 -12.27 -5.04
N LEU A 99 -15.00 -11.34 -5.34
CA LEU A 99 -14.95 -10.04 -4.68
C LEU A 99 -15.93 -9.04 -5.30
N SER A 100 -16.88 -8.54 -4.51
CA SER A 100 -17.43 -7.19 -4.70
C SER A 100 -16.66 -6.24 -3.78
N THR A 101 -15.46 -5.83 -4.19
CA THR A 101 -14.61 -4.96 -3.36
C THR A 101 -14.99 -3.49 -3.53
N ILE A 102 -15.51 -2.87 -2.47
CA ILE A 102 -15.48 -1.41 -2.31
C ILE A 102 -14.17 -1.05 -1.62
N PHE A 103 -13.22 -0.52 -2.39
CA PHE A 103 -11.98 0.03 -1.85
C PHE A 103 -12.26 1.38 -1.17
N GLU A 104 -12.45 1.38 0.15
CA GLU A 104 -12.35 2.62 0.94
C GLU A 104 -10.89 2.81 1.36
N LYS A 105 -10.12 3.50 0.51
CA LYS A 105 -8.79 4.04 0.86
C LYS A 105 -9.03 5.19 1.85
N ARG A 106 -8.89 4.94 3.15
CA ARG A 106 -8.71 6.01 4.13
C ARG A 106 -7.21 6.20 4.38
N SER A 107 -6.83 7.46 4.25
CA SER A 107 -5.55 8.08 4.61
C SER A 107 -5.10 7.70 6.01
#